data_AF-A0A9X2R712-F1
#
_entry.id   AF-A0A9X2R712-F1
#
_cell.length_a   1.000
_cell.length_b   1.000
_cell.length_c   1.000
_cell.angle_alpha   90.00
_cell.angle_beta   90.00
_cell.angle_gamma   90.00
#
_symmetry.space_group_name_H-M   'P 1'
#
loop_
_entity.id
_entity.type
_entity.pdbx_description
1 polymer ?
#
loop_
_entity_poly.entity_id
_entity_poly.type
_entity_poly.pdbx_seq_one_letter_code
_entity_poly.pdbx_strand_id
1 'polypeptide(L)'
;MAHLDHIGIAVDDTAAVIERFRDLLGIVSYKSESVRDQQVRTHFLDAGSAKLELLEALADGSPVRRFLDRHGEGLHHVAFEVDDLSATMERLRNAGIELLSETPQAGADDKQIAFVHPTQTHGVLVEFCESTTPDWTARTVPRHDGHLAVFERGARDRPSLLVLHGAAGTTQHDAAPLIRRLESSFHVVGVDLSGHGTSALPGDAPLSLDLFAEDVRTVLNALDLPSAHVFGFSLGGGAALRLAQMHPKRVDRLAVLQTNAHWTDDHARRMQARLDLDGLADRAPGRAAGLRARHEAPDRLVPALQTFVTTLPDASDTLTQTLPDLDAPTLVAGLDRDPLFELASTRALHDALPNARLAVLPGDTHSLSRAPKGCLAPLLSDHFLEA
;
A
#
# COMPACT_ATOMS: atom_id res chain seq x y z
N MET A 1 -0.16 -15.53 -10.23
CA MET A 1 1.18 -15.95 -10.71
C MET A 1 2.17 -15.57 -9.63
N ALA A 2 3.29 -16.29 -9.49
CA ALA A 2 4.29 -15.94 -8.49
C ALA A 2 5.15 -14.76 -8.98
N HIS A 3 5.44 -13.80 -8.10
CA HIS A 3 6.27 -12.63 -8.41
C HIS A 3 7.47 -12.59 -7.46
N LEU A 4 8.65 -12.18 -7.95
CA LEU A 4 9.82 -12.02 -7.07
C LEU A 4 9.50 -10.97 -6.00
N ASP A 5 9.53 -11.37 -4.73
CA ASP A 5 9.31 -10.48 -3.59
C ASP A 5 10.66 -10.00 -3.05
N HIS A 6 11.53 -10.95 -2.67
CA HIS A 6 12.82 -10.61 -2.07
C HIS A 6 13.93 -11.63 -2.30
N ILE A 7 15.15 -11.18 -2.02
CA ILE A 7 16.35 -12.03 -1.94
C ILE A 7 16.92 -11.88 -0.53
N GLY A 8 16.99 -12.99 0.19
CA GLY A 8 17.60 -13.07 1.52
C GLY A 8 19.12 -13.23 1.41
N ILE A 9 19.87 -12.44 2.17
CA ILE A 9 21.33 -12.48 2.25
C ILE A 9 21.72 -12.64 3.73
N ALA A 10 22.32 -13.77 4.09
CA ALA A 10 22.82 -14.00 5.44
C ALA A 10 24.15 -13.25 5.63
N VAL A 11 24.26 -12.52 6.75
CA VAL A 11 25.42 -11.67 7.07
C VAL A 11 25.76 -11.77 8.56
N ASP A 12 27.05 -11.61 8.91
CA ASP A 12 27.52 -11.53 10.30
C ASP A 12 27.44 -10.09 10.83
N ASP A 13 27.75 -9.08 10.00
CA ASP A 13 27.71 -7.65 10.36
C ASP A 13 26.74 -6.87 9.47
N THR A 14 25.49 -6.76 9.91
CA THR A 14 24.45 -6.02 9.16
C THR A 14 24.77 -4.54 9.00
N ALA A 15 25.39 -3.89 9.99
CA ALA A 15 25.69 -2.47 9.92
C ALA A 15 26.72 -2.18 8.81
N ALA A 16 27.81 -2.93 8.79
CA ALA A 16 28.85 -2.80 7.76
C ALA A 16 28.30 -3.13 6.36
N VAL A 17 27.42 -4.13 6.24
CA VAL A 17 26.82 -4.50 4.95
C VAL A 17 25.82 -3.45 4.48
N ILE A 18 24.99 -2.89 5.36
CA ILE A 18 24.07 -1.79 5.01
C ILE A 18 24.85 -0.59 4.48
N GLU A 19 25.93 -0.19 5.15
CA GLU A 19 26.79 0.90 4.68
C GLU A 19 27.38 0.59 3.30
N ARG A 20 27.88 -0.64 3.11
CA ARG A 20 28.43 -1.06 1.82
C ARG A 20 27.38 -1.05 0.70
N PHE A 21 26.16 -1.50 0.98
CA PHE A 21 25.08 -1.55 -0.02
C PHE A 21 24.56 -0.15 -0.33
N ARG A 22 24.54 0.76 0.65
CA ARG A 22 24.29 2.18 0.42
C ARG A 22 25.34 2.76 -0.52
N ASP A 23 26.62 2.52 -0.26
CA ASP A 23 27.70 3.10 -1.07
C ASP A 23 27.76 2.48 -2.48
N LEU A 24 27.41 1.18 -2.61
CA LEU A 24 27.42 0.46 -3.88
C LEU A 24 26.19 0.73 -4.76
N LEU A 25 25.01 0.75 -4.15
CA LEU A 25 23.71 0.75 -4.87
C LEU A 25 22.86 2.00 -4.61
N GLY A 26 23.24 2.84 -3.65
CA GLY A 26 22.41 3.96 -3.18
C GLY A 26 21.19 3.52 -2.36
N ILE A 27 21.15 2.25 -1.93
CA ILE A 27 19.99 1.68 -1.23
C ILE A 27 20.21 1.78 0.28
N VAL A 28 19.21 2.29 0.99
CA VAL A 28 19.20 2.35 2.46
C VAL A 28 18.19 1.38 3.03
N SER A 29 18.46 0.91 4.25
CA SER A 29 17.47 0.12 4.98
C SER A 29 16.34 1.03 5.47
N TYR A 30 15.09 0.67 5.15
CA TYR A 30 13.91 1.46 5.55
C TYR A 30 13.23 0.92 6.82
N LYS A 31 13.50 -0.34 7.17
CA LYS A 31 12.87 -1.05 8.28
C LYS A 31 13.81 -2.15 8.77
N SER A 32 13.71 -2.48 10.05
CA SER A 32 14.29 -3.72 10.59
C SER A 32 13.32 -4.34 11.57
N GLU A 33 13.30 -5.66 11.64
CA GLU A 33 12.42 -6.39 12.56
C GLU A 33 13.03 -7.70 13.00
N SER A 34 12.50 -8.30 14.07
CA SER A 34 12.98 -9.58 14.58
C SER A 34 11.86 -10.60 14.60
N VAL A 35 12.08 -11.72 13.92
CA VAL A 35 11.20 -12.89 13.92
C VAL A 35 11.74 -13.86 14.97
N ARG A 36 11.24 -13.73 16.20
CA ARG A 36 11.78 -14.44 17.37
C ARG A 36 11.75 -15.96 17.23
N ASP A 37 10.67 -16.49 16.67
CA ASP A 37 10.49 -17.93 16.46
C ASP A 37 11.54 -18.51 15.50
N GLN A 38 12.02 -17.70 14.56
CA GLN A 38 13.09 -18.05 13.62
C GLN A 38 14.49 -17.61 14.12
N GLN A 39 14.56 -16.90 15.25
CA GLN A 39 15.78 -16.34 15.82
C GLN A 39 16.59 -15.53 14.80
N VAL A 40 15.91 -14.72 13.99
CA VAL A 40 16.50 -13.87 12.95
C VAL A 40 16.04 -12.43 13.12
N ARG A 41 16.95 -11.50 12.87
CA ARG A 41 16.62 -10.10 12.61
C ARG A 41 16.84 -9.80 11.14
N THR A 42 15.85 -9.18 10.53
CA THR A 42 15.84 -8.86 9.11
C THR A 42 15.92 -7.35 8.94
N HIS A 43 16.83 -6.90 8.07
CA HIS A 43 16.91 -5.51 7.62
C HIS A 43 16.46 -5.45 6.16
N PHE A 44 15.44 -4.63 5.90
CA PHE A 44 14.84 -4.53 4.56
C PHE A 44 15.46 -3.37 3.81
N LEU A 45 16.01 -3.67 2.64
CA LEU A 45 16.64 -2.74 1.72
C LEU A 45 15.78 -2.70 0.45
N ASP A 46 15.39 -1.50 0.03
CA ASP A 46 14.51 -1.36 -1.12
C ASP A 46 15.29 -1.41 -2.44
N ALA A 47 15.03 -2.41 -3.28
CA ALA A 47 15.67 -2.59 -4.58
C ALA A 47 14.69 -2.40 -5.76
N GLY A 48 13.66 -1.56 -5.57
CA GLY A 48 12.72 -1.16 -6.62
C GLY A 48 11.57 -2.16 -6.78
N SER A 49 11.70 -3.11 -7.70
CA SER A 49 10.65 -4.11 -7.97
C SER A 49 10.66 -5.30 -7.02
N ALA A 50 11.75 -5.47 -6.27
CA ALA A 50 11.93 -6.46 -5.22
C ALA A 50 12.69 -5.81 -4.05
N LYS A 51 12.81 -6.50 -2.92
CA LYS A 51 13.62 -6.07 -1.77
C LYS A 51 14.79 -7.01 -1.52
N LEU A 52 15.82 -6.49 -0.87
CA LEU A 52 16.88 -7.30 -0.29
C LEU A 52 16.62 -7.40 1.22
N GLU A 53 16.78 -8.60 1.76
CA GLU A 53 16.62 -8.87 3.18
C GLU A 53 17.96 -9.32 3.74
N LEU A 54 18.61 -8.46 4.53
CA LEU A 54 19.83 -8.84 5.24
C LEU A 54 19.43 -9.57 6.53
N LEU A 55 19.89 -10.81 6.67
CA LEU A 55 19.50 -11.72 7.74
C LEU A 55 20.62 -11.83 8.77
N GLU A 56 20.37 -11.30 9.97
CA GLU A 56 21.23 -11.39 11.16
C GLU A 56 20.75 -12.53 12.06
N ALA A 57 21.66 -13.43 12.42
CA ALA A 57 21.38 -14.48 13.40
C ALA A 57 21.28 -13.89 14.81
N LEU A 58 20.17 -14.13 15.52
CA LEU A 58 20.00 -13.68 16.91
C LEU A 58 20.51 -14.71 17.95
N ALA A 59 20.87 -15.92 17.51
CA ALA A 59 21.38 -16.98 18.37
C ALA A 59 22.23 -17.98 17.58
N ASP A 60 23.18 -18.62 18.27
CA ASP A 60 24.11 -19.60 17.68
C ASP A 60 23.41 -20.83 17.07
N GLY A 61 22.23 -21.19 17.59
CA GLY A 61 21.43 -22.32 17.08
C GLY A 61 20.50 -22.00 15.91
N SER A 62 20.39 -20.71 15.53
CA SER A 62 19.42 -20.25 14.54
C SER A 62 19.67 -20.87 13.15
N PRO A 63 18.64 -20.99 12.29
CA PRO A 63 18.81 -21.44 10.91
C PRO A 63 19.84 -20.61 10.13
N VAL A 64 19.82 -19.28 10.32
CA VAL A 64 20.74 -18.34 9.67
C VAL A 64 22.18 -18.56 10.16
N ARG A 65 22.41 -18.73 11.47
CA ARG A 65 23.76 -19.06 11.98
C ARG A 65 24.29 -20.35 11.36
N ARG A 66 23.46 -21.39 11.33
CA ARG A 66 23.82 -22.68 10.73
C ARG A 66 24.16 -22.57 9.25
N PHE A 67 23.53 -21.65 8.52
CA PHE A 67 23.90 -21.34 7.14
C PHE A 67 25.28 -20.66 7.08
N LEU A 68 25.49 -19.60 7.87
CA LEU A 68 26.75 -18.84 7.94
C LEU A 68 27.94 -19.75 8.27
N ASP A 69 27.81 -20.64 9.26
CA ASP A 69 28.89 -21.56 9.64
C ASP A 69 29.29 -22.54 8.52
N ARG A 70 28.35 -22.89 7.63
CA ARG A 70 28.60 -23.83 6.53
C ARG A 70 29.06 -23.17 5.24
N HIS A 71 28.57 -21.96 4.97
CA HIS A 71 28.67 -21.33 3.65
C HIS A 71 29.33 -19.96 3.68
N GLY A 72 29.52 -19.35 4.86
CA GLY A 72 29.87 -17.95 5.01
C GLY A 72 28.69 -17.01 4.70
N GLU A 73 28.96 -15.70 4.71
CA GLU A 73 28.01 -14.69 4.27
C GLU A 73 27.63 -14.87 2.79
N GLY A 74 26.36 -14.65 2.44
CA GLY A 74 25.92 -14.79 1.05
C GLY A 74 24.43 -14.99 0.85
N LEU A 75 24.04 -15.28 -0.40
CA LEU A 75 22.64 -15.50 -0.80
C LEU A 75 22.07 -16.72 -0.06
N HIS A 76 21.04 -16.47 0.74
CA HIS A 76 20.38 -17.46 1.57
C HIS A 76 19.15 -18.07 0.88
N HIS A 77 18.24 -17.24 0.35
CA HIS A 77 17.04 -17.70 -0.36
C HIS A 77 16.57 -16.71 -1.43
N VAL A 78 15.67 -17.16 -2.30
CA VAL A 78 14.90 -16.33 -3.23
C VAL A 78 13.41 -16.53 -2.94
N ALA A 79 12.70 -15.44 -2.71
CA ALA A 79 11.30 -15.47 -2.30
C ALA A 79 10.35 -14.98 -3.38
N PHE A 80 9.22 -15.68 -3.51
CA PHE A 80 8.16 -15.33 -4.45
C PHE A 80 6.84 -15.12 -3.73
N GLU A 81 6.21 -13.97 -3.97
CA GLU A 81 4.88 -13.68 -3.46
C GLU A 81 3.80 -14.35 -4.30
N VAL A 82 2.79 -14.91 -3.63
CA VAL A 82 1.60 -15.54 -4.19
C VAL A 82 0.33 -15.00 -3.53
N ASP A 83 -0.79 -15.08 -4.23
CA ASP A 83 -2.09 -14.58 -3.73
C ASP A 83 -2.74 -15.50 -2.68
N ASP A 84 -2.38 -16.79 -2.68
CA ASP A 84 -2.89 -17.81 -1.75
C ASP A 84 -1.78 -18.85 -1.51
N LEU A 85 -1.11 -18.73 -0.36
CA LEU A 85 0.00 -19.61 0.01
C LEU A 85 -0.50 -21.02 0.32
N SER A 86 -1.69 -21.15 0.92
CA SER A 86 -2.25 -22.46 1.28
C SER A 86 -2.56 -23.30 0.03
N ALA A 87 -3.25 -22.71 -0.95
CA ALA A 87 -3.51 -23.36 -2.24
C ALA A 87 -2.22 -23.61 -3.02
N THR A 88 -1.23 -22.71 -2.91
CA THR A 88 0.10 -22.91 -3.51
C THR A 88 0.81 -24.11 -2.91
N MET A 89 0.83 -24.24 -1.58
CA MET A 89 1.45 -25.37 -0.87
C MET A 89 0.75 -26.69 -1.23
N GLU A 90 -0.57 -26.72 -1.28
CA GLU A 90 -1.34 -27.90 -1.70
C GLU A 90 -0.98 -28.32 -3.14
N ARG A 91 -0.94 -27.37 -4.07
CA ARG A 91 -0.53 -27.62 -5.46
C ARG A 91 0.89 -28.20 -5.54
N LEU A 92 1.83 -27.67 -4.76
CA LEU A 92 3.23 -28.15 -4.74
C LEU A 92 3.31 -29.58 -4.21
N ARG A 93 2.58 -29.91 -3.13
CA ARG A 93 2.52 -31.28 -2.59
C ARG A 93 1.90 -32.26 -3.58
N ASN A 94 0.82 -31.87 -4.26
CA ASN A 94 0.19 -32.67 -5.29
C ASN A 94 1.11 -32.93 -6.49
N ALA A 95 2.10 -32.06 -6.72
CA ALA A 95 3.16 -32.23 -7.70
C ALA A 95 4.37 -33.05 -7.18
N GLY A 96 4.33 -33.55 -5.94
CA GLY A 96 5.42 -34.30 -5.31
C GLY A 96 6.61 -33.44 -4.85
N ILE A 97 6.42 -32.12 -4.73
CA ILE A 97 7.47 -31.19 -4.29
C ILE A 97 7.50 -31.14 -2.77
N GLU A 98 8.67 -31.40 -2.19
CA GLU A 98 8.90 -31.39 -0.75
C GLU A 98 8.98 -29.96 -0.20
N LEU A 99 8.13 -29.66 0.79
CA LEU A 99 8.11 -28.41 1.54
C LEU A 99 8.75 -28.61 2.92
N LEU A 100 9.39 -27.57 3.45
CA LEU A 100 10.02 -27.60 4.77
C LEU A 100 9.01 -27.44 5.92
N SER A 101 7.75 -27.10 5.62
CA SER A 101 6.67 -26.95 6.60
C SER A 101 5.36 -27.59 6.13
N GLU A 102 4.58 -28.10 7.09
CA GLU A 102 3.25 -28.67 6.86
C GLU A 102 2.17 -27.60 6.70
N THR A 103 2.37 -26.44 7.30
CA THR A 103 1.45 -25.29 7.19
C THR A 103 2.26 -24.02 6.92
N PRO A 104 1.61 -22.94 6.41
CA PRO A 104 2.22 -21.63 6.40
C PRO A 104 2.77 -21.26 7.79
N GLN A 105 3.91 -20.57 7.81
CA GLN A 105 4.55 -20.09 9.03
C GLN A 105 4.62 -18.58 9.03
N ALA A 106 4.62 -17.97 10.21
CA ALA A 106 4.88 -16.54 10.33
C ALA A 106 6.30 -16.22 9.86
N GLY A 107 6.39 -15.32 8.89
CA GLY A 107 7.63 -14.77 8.36
C GLY A 107 7.79 -13.30 8.69
N ALA A 108 8.77 -12.69 8.05
CA ALA A 108 9.06 -11.29 8.19
C ALA A 108 8.08 -10.42 7.36
N ASP A 109 7.92 -9.15 7.71
CA ASP A 109 7.18 -8.11 7.00
C ASP A 109 5.67 -8.36 6.87
N ASP A 110 5.07 -8.92 7.93
CA ASP A 110 3.67 -9.37 7.98
C ASP A 110 3.34 -10.32 6.83
N LYS A 111 4.17 -11.34 6.63
CA LYS A 111 3.95 -12.38 5.63
C LYS A 111 3.81 -13.74 6.30
N GLN A 112 2.99 -14.59 5.69
CA GLN A 112 3.11 -16.04 5.88
C GLN A 112 4.10 -16.57 4.84
N ILE A 113 4.89 -17.58 5.23
CA ILE A 113 5.96 -18.14 4.40
C ILE A 113 5.93 -19.67 4.39
N ALA A 114 6.44 -20.25 3.32
CA ALA A 114 6.77 -21.67 3.23
C ALA A 114 7.98 -21.87 2.32
N PHE A 115 8.90 -22.74 2.71
CA PHE A 115 10.10 -23.03 1.94
C PHE A 115 10.01 -24.35 1.19
N VAL A 116 10.59 -24.38 -0.01
CA VAL A 116 10.86 -25.60 -0.77
C VAL A 116 12.29 -26.06 -0.50
N HIS A 117 12.48 -27.36 -0.26
CA HIS A 117 13.83 -27.89 0.00
C HIS A 117 14.76 -27.69 -1.22
N PRO A 118 16.02 -27.22 -1.07
CA PRO A 118 16.91 -26.91 -2.19
C PRO A 118 17.15 -28.06 -3.19
N THR A 119 17.00 -29.32 -2.76
CA THR A 119 17.12 -30.50 -3.63
C THR A 119 16.05 -30.56 -4.72
N GLN A 120 14.90 -29.90 -4.49
CA GLN A 120 13.79 -29.81 -5.45
C GLN A 120 13.97 -28.64 -6.44
N THR A 121 14.92 -27.75 -6.18
CA THR A 121 15.04 -26.44 -6.82
C THR A 121 16.48 -26.15 -7.26
N HIS A 122 17.22 -27.19 -7.67
CA HIS A 122 18.57 -27.10 -8.21
C HIS A 122 19.57 -26.37 -7.28
N GLY A 123 19.42 -26.56 -5.97
CA GLY A 123 20.29 -25.98 -4.95
C GLY A 123 19.87 -24.60 -4.43
N VAL A 124 18.78 -24.02 -4.96
CA VAL A 124 18.27 -22.72 -4.49
C VAL A 124 17.22 -22.94 -3.40
N LEU A 125 17.39 -22.34 -2.22
CA LEU A 125 16.32 -22.29 -1.23
C LEU A 125 15.24 -21.32 -1.73
N VAL A 126 14.06 -21.85 -2.06
CA VAL A 126 12.93 -21.05 -2.57
C VAL A 126 11.92 -20.85 -1.46
N GLU A 127 11.57 -19.59 -1.19
CA GLU A 127 10.47 -19.21 -0.31
C GLU A 127 9.25 -18.84 -1.16
N PHE A 128 8.07 -19.30 -0.75
CA PHE A 128 6.80 -18.72 -1.14
C PHE A 128 6.24 -17.91 0.02
N CYS A 129 5.80 -16.70 -0.27
CA CYS A 129 5.23 -15.81 0.74
C CYS A 129 3.86 -15.26 0.33
N GLU A 130 3.05 -14.91 1.30
CA GLU A 130 1.77 -14.23 1.12
C GLU A 130 1.67 -13.09 2.13
N SER A 131 1.40 -11.87 1.66
CA SER A 131 1.20 -10.73 2.55
C SER A 131 -0.07 -10.88 3.38
N THR A 132 0.10 -10.77 4.70
CA THR A 132 -0.99 -10.67 5.65
C THR A 132 -1.35 -9.22 5.92
N THR A 133 -2.61 -9.00 6.27
CA THR A 133 -3.07 -7.70 6.76
C THR A 133 -2.54 -7.52 8.19
N PRO A 134 -1.80 -6.44 8.50
CA PRO A 134 -1.32 -6.21 9.84
C PRO A 134 -2.49 -5.97 10.80
N ASP A 135 -2.36 -6.42 12.05
CA ASP A 135 -3.36 -6.21 13.09
C ASP A 135 -3.10 -4.88 13.83
N TRP A 136 -3.35 -3.77 13.14
CA TRP A 136 -3.26 -2.43 13.72
C TRP A 136 -4.57 -2.07 14.40
N THR A 137 -4.47 -1.61 15.65
CA THR A 137 -5.63 -1.09 16.36
C THR A 137 -6.02 0.27 15.81
N ALA A 138 -7.23 0.39 15.27
CA ALA A 138 -7.79 1.65 14.84
C ALA A 138 -8.13 2.54 16.05
N ARG A 139 -7.84 3.84 15.94
CA ARG A 139 -8.47 4.87 16.74
C ARG A 139 -9.80 5.25 16.10
N THR A 140 -10.88 5.16 16.89
CA THR A 140 -12.20 5.65 16.48
C THR A 140 -12.27 7.16 16.63
N VAL A 141 -12.46 7.87 15.53
CA VAL A 141 -12.68 9.32 15.49
C VAL A 141 -14.16 9.61 15.26
N PRO A 142 -14.87 10.30 16.18
CA PRO A 142 -16.26 10.66 15.98
C PRO A 142 -16.45 11.57 14.77
N ARG A 143 -17.48 11.30 13.97
CA ARG A 143 -17.98 12.15 12.89
C ARG A 143 -19.44 12.48 13.17
N HIS A 144 -19.96 13.56 12.60
CA HIS A 144 -21.32 14.06 12.89
C HIS A 144 -22.46 13.02 12.72
N ASP A 145 -22.28 12.02 11.87
CA ASP A 145 -23.24 10.97 11.53
C ASP A 145 -22.65 9.55 11.70
N GLY A 146 -21.58 9.40 12.49
CA GLY A 146 -20.93 8.10 12.68
C GLY A 146 -19.52 8.21 13.24
N HIS A 147 -18.60 7.42 12.70
CA HIS A 147 -17.21 7.42 13.11
C HIS A 147 -16.28 7.02 11.97
N LEU A 148 -15.00 7.37 12.12
CA LEU A 148 -13.92 7.01 11.23
C LEU A 148 -12.90 6.14 11.97
N ALA A 149 -12.38 5.12 11.29
CA ALA A 149 -11.24 4.34 11.73
C ALA A 149 -9.95 4.99 11.22
N VAL A 150 -9.06 5.31 12.17
CA VAL A 150 -7.81 6.02 11.92
C VAL A 150 -6.64 5.23 12.47
N PHE A 151 -5.57 5.09 11.69
CA PHE A 151 -4.39 4.32 12.04
C PHE A 151 -3.18 5.24 12.09
N GLU A 152 -2.63 5.44 13.29
CA GLU A 152 -1.44 6.25 13.50
C GLU A 152 -0.19 5.38 13.54
N ARG A 153 0.81 5.74 12.74
CA ARG A 153 2.09 5.04 12.62
C ARG A 153 3.25 6.05 12.64
N GLY A 154 4.42 5.61 13.08
CA GLY A 154 5.58 6.48 13.23
C GLY A 154 5.49 7.44 14.41
N ALA A 155 6.57 8.19 14.65
CA ALA A 155 6.67 9.12 15.78
C ALA A 155 5.98 10.45 15.46
N ARG A 156 5.19 10.98 16.42
CA ARG A 156 4.38 12.21 16.28
C ARG A 156 5.17 13.51 16.13
N ASP A 157 6.48 13.48 16.40
CA ASP A 157 7.39 14.62 16.22
C ASP A 157 7.93 14.75 14.78
N ARG A 158 7.62 13.78 13.92
CA ARG A 158 7.94 13.80 12.49
C ARG A 158 6.88 14.54 11.68
N PRO A 159 7.19 14.98 10.43
CA PRO A 159 6.19 15.57 9.55
C PRO A 159 4.97 14.66 9.39
N SER A 160 3.77 15.24 9.49
CA SER A 160 2.51 14.51 9.37
C SER A 160 2.20 14.20 7.90
N LEU A 161 1.88 12.94 7.62
CA LEU A 161 1.50 12.47 6.29
C LEU A 161 0.20 11.66 6.38
N LEU A 162 -0.86 12.14 5.73
CA LEU A 162 -2.07 11.36 5.54
C LEU A 162 -1.93 10.42 4.33
N VAL A 163 -2.43 9.20 4.49
CA VAL A 163 -2.44 8.18 3.42
C VAL A 163 -3.87 7.70 3.21
N LEU A 164 -4.40 7.98 2.02
CA LEU A 164 -5.80 7.71 1.65
C LEU A 164 -5.88 6.59 0.60
N HIS A 165 -6.63 5.53 0.94
CA HIS A 165 -6.82 4.36 0.09
C HIS A 165 -7.80 4.62 -1.08
N GLY A 166 -7.92 3.65 -1.99
CA GLY A 166 -8.84 3.69 -3.13
C GLY A 166 -10.24 3.16 -2.81
N ALA A 167 -11.16 3.19 -3.78
CA ALA A 167 -12.53 2.68 -3.59
C ALA A 167 -12.52 1.18 -3.24
N ALA A 168 -13.33 0.80 -2.24
CA ALA A 168 -13.41 -0.56 -1.68
C ALA A 168 -12.08 -1.10 -1.11
N GLY A 169 -11.11 -0.22 -0.87
CA GLY A 169 -9.87 -0.53 -0.16
C GLY A 169 -9.95 -0.15 1.32
N THR A 170 -8.93 -0.52 2.08
CA THR A 170 -8.75 -0.10 3.48
C THR A 170 -7.30 0.27 3.76
N THR A 171 -7.07 1.00 4.84
CA THR A 171 -5.74 1.38 5.30
C THR A 171 -4.89 0.15 5.58
N GLN A 172 -5.39 -0.78 6.38
CA GLN A 172 -4.63 -1.96 6.79
C GLN A 172 -4.33 -2.89 5.61
N HIS A 173 -5.25 -3.04 4.66
CA HIS A 173 -5.03 -3.95 3.55
C HIS A 173 -4.24 -3.32 2.40
N ASP A 174 -4.65 -2.13 1.95
CA ASP A 174 -4.13 -1.53 0.72
C ASP A 174 -2.93 -0.61 0.97
N ALA A 175 -3.00 0.19 2.03
CA ALA A 175 -2.02 1.24 2.30
C ALA A 175 -0.88 0.76 3.22
N ALA A 176 -1.11 -0.21 4.10
CA ALA A 176 -0.12 -0.63 5.09
C ALA A 176 1.26 -0.99 4.52
N PRO A 177 1.39 -1.69 3.37
CA PRO A 177 2.69 -1.99 2.79
C PRO A 177 3.49 -0.72 2.41
N LEU A 178 2.80 0.35 2.01
CA LEU A 178 3.41 1.66 1.75
C LEU A 178 3.71 2.39 3.06
N ILE A 179 2.76 2.42 3.99
CA ILE A 179 2.92 3.07 5.31
C ILE A 179 4.14 2.53 6.04
N ARG A 180 4.39 1.22 6.01
CA ARG A 180 5.59 0.61 6.62
C ARG A 180 6.92 1.14 6.07
N ARG A 181 6.94 1.62 4.83
CA ARG A 181 8.14 2.23 4.21
C ARG A 181 8.29 3.70 4.55
N LEU A 182 7.23 4.34 5.04
CA LEU A 182 7.17 5.78 5.32
C LEU A 182 7.19 6.08 6.83
N GLU A 183 6.74 5.15 7.69
CA GLU A 183 6.56 5.38 9.13
C GLU A 183 7.86 5.68 9.89
N SER A 184 9.03 5.39 9.32
CA SER A 184 10.33 5.77 9.86
C SER A 184 10.69 7.24 9.62
N SER A 185 10.07 7.90 8.64
CA SER A 185 10.35 9.29 8.27
C SER A 185 9.18 10.24 8.56
N PHE A 186 7.97 9.72 8.71
CA PHE A 186 6.75 10.50 8.91
C PHE A 186 5.95 10.03 10.13
N HIS A 187 5.13 10.95 10.68
CA HIS A 187 3.93 10.57 11.44
C HIS A 187 2.84 10.26 10.42
N VAL A 188 2.64 8.97 10.13
CA VAL A 188 1.71 8.54 9.09
C VAL A 188 0.32 8.31 9.70
N VAL A 189 -0.69 8.92 9.10
CA VAL A 189 -2.09 8.79 9.48
C VAL A 189 -2.86 8.16 8.32
N GLY A 190 -3.13 6.86 8.44
CA GLY A 190 -4.02 6.17 7.51
C GLY A 190 -5.47 6.36 7.94
N VAL A 191 -6.36 6.62 6.97
CA VAL A 191 -7.79 6.85 7.21
C VAL A 191 -8.60 5.89 6.38
N ASP A 192 -9.45 5.10 7.04
CA ASP A 192 -10.53 4.43 6.33
C ASP A 192 -11.61 5.46 6.06
N LEU A 193 -11.79 5.80 4.79
CA LEU A 193 -12.79 6.78 4.35
C LEU A 193 -14.22 6.30 4.67
N SER A 194 -15.20 7.20 4.70
CA SER A 194 -16.63 6.88 4.90
C SER A 194 -17.06 5.55 4.31
N GLY A 195 -17.61 4.66 5.16
CA GLY A 195 -18.09 3.34 4.80
C GLY A 195 -17.03 2.28 4.51
N HIS A 196 -15.76 2.63 4.42
CA HIS A 196 -14.67 1.69 4.20
C HIS A 196 -14.16 1.13 5.53
N GLY A 197 -13.59 -0.08 5.50
CA GLY A 197 -13.02 -0.67 6.69
C GLY A 197 -14.04 -0.80 7.83
N THR A 198 -13.64 -0.29 9.00
CA THR A 198 -14.52 -0.13 10.18
C THR A 198 -15.03 1.30 10.34
N SER A 199 -14.89 2.17 9.34
CA SER A 199 -15.55 3.48 9.34
C SER A 199 -17.03 3.35 9.02
N ALA A 200 -17.86 4.08 9.75
CA ALA A 200 -19.30 4.06 9.55
C ALA A 200 -19.67 4.52 8.13
N LEU A 201 -20.52 3.74 7.47
CA LEU A 201 -21.21 4.19 6.27
C LEU A 201 -22.20 5.30 6.67
N PRO A 202 -22.15 6.50 6.03
CA PRO A 202 -23.15 7.54 6.24
C PRO A 202 -24.57 6.98 6.10
N GLY A 203 -25.52 7.53 6.84
CA GLY A 203 -26.92 7.08 6.83
C GLY A 203 -27.57 7.19 5.45
N ASP A 204 -28.23 8.32 5.20
CA ASP A 204 -28.90 8.61 3.92
C ASP A 204 -28.07 9.53 3.00
N ALA A 205 -26.95 10.06 3.49
CA ALA A 205 -26.09 10.94 2.71
C ALA A 205 -25.33 10.15 1.62
N PRO A 206 -25.37 10.58 0.35
CA PRO A 206 -24.62 9.93 -0.70
C PRO A 206 -23.11 10.11 -0.48
N LEU A 207 -22.33 9.10 -0.84
CA LEU A 207 -20.88 9.24 -0.93
C LEU A 207 -20.54 10.32 -1.95
N SER A 208 -19.56 11.17 -1.63
CA SER A 208 -19.11 12.28 -2.47
C SER A 208 -17.67 12.65 -2.15
N LEU A 209 -16.99 13.33 -3.07
CA LEU A 209 -15.64 13.84 -2.79
C LEU A 209 -15.62 14.84 -1.63
N ASP A 210 -16.68 15.65 -1.48
CA ASP A 210 -16.85 16.60 -0.38
C ASP A 210 -16.93 15.88 0.97
N LEU A 211 -17.71 14.79 1.04
CA LEU A 211 -17.76 13.94 2.23
C LEU A 211 -16.38 13.38 2.59
N PHE A 212 -15.65 12.83 1.61
CA PHE A 212 -14.33 12.25 1.87
C PHE A 212 -13.29 13.33 2.26
N ALA A 213 -13.38 14.53 1.71
CA ALA A 213 -12.57 15.66 2.14
C ALA A 213 -12.89 16.09 3.58
N GLU A 214 -14.18 16.09 3.96
CA GLU A 214 -14.61 16.37 5.33
C GLU A 214 -14.23 15.28 6.33
N ASP A 215 -14.18 14.01 5.91
CA ASP A 215 -13.62 12.92 6.72
C ASP A 215 -12.17 13.25 7.10
N VAL A 216 -11.37 13.61 6.10
CA VAL A 216 -9.95 13.96 6.32
C VAL A 216 -9.81 15.17 7.24
N ARG A 217 -10.59 16.23 7.02
CA ARG A 217 -10.59 17.41 7.90
C ARG A 217 -10.98 17.06 9.34
N THR A 218 -11.96 16.17 9.51
CA THR A 218 -12.40 15.67 10.83
C THR A 218 -11.25 14.94 11.54
N VAL A 219 -10.52 14.09 10.83
CA VAL A 219 -9.34 13.40 11.37
C VAL A 219 -8.26 14.39 11.76
N LEU A 220 -7.91 15.35 10.89
CA LEU A 220 -6.90 16.37 11.22
C LEU A 220 -7.27 17.14 12.50
N ASN A 221 -8.53 17.52 12.67
CA ASN A 221 -8.99 18.18 13.90
C ASN A 221 -8.88 17.26 15.13
N ALA A 222 -9.30 16.00 15.02
CA ALA A 222 -9.30 15.05 16.13
C ALA A 222 -7.89 14.64 16.60
N LEU A 223 -6.89 14.81 15.73
CA LEU A 223 -5.48 14.57 16.02
C LEU A 223 -4.70 15.83 16.41
N ASP A 224 -5.38 16.99 16.48
CA ASP A 224 -4.80 18.30 16.71
C ASP A 224 -3.71 18.68 15.68
N LEU A 225 -3.91 18.26 14.42
CA LEU A 225 -3.02 18.56 13.29
C LEU A 225 -3.52 19.79 12.52
N PRO A 226 -2.79 20.93 12.56
CA PRO A 226 -3.20 22.14 11.84
C PRO A 226 -3.16 21.95 10.33
N SER A 227 -2.18 21.20 9.82
CA SER A 227 -2.03 20.80 8.43
C SER A 227 -1.25 19.49 8.37
N ALA A 228 -1.18 18.89 7.17
CA ALA A 228 -0.33 17.74 6.90
C ALA A 228 0.00 17.63 5.41
N HIS A 229 1.02 16.85 5.08
CA HIS A 229 1.14 16.28 3.74
C HIS A 229 0.03 15.27 3.48
N VAL A 230 -0.42 15.15 2.24
CA VAL A 230 -1.50 14.22 1.87
C VAL A 230 -1.10 13.41 0.66
N PHE A 231 -1.10 12.09 0.80
CA PHE A 231 -1.01 11.14 -0.30
C PHE A 231 -2.35 10.43 -0.50
N GLY A 232 -2.82 10.37 -1.74
CA GLY A 232 -4.05 9.68 -2.10
C GLY A 232 -3.91 8.78 -3.32
N PHE A 233 -4.44 7.57 -3.22
CA PHE A 233 -4.53 6.63 -4.34
C PHE A 233 -5.97 6.57 -4.89
N SER A 234 -6.15 6.72 -6.21
CA SER A 234 -7.45 6.57 -6.87
C SER A 234 -8.52 7.47 -6.21
N LEU A 235 -9.57 6.90 -5.59
CA LEU A 235 -10.57 7.62 -4.78
C LEU A 235 -9.93 8.55 -3.74
N GLY A 236 -8.94 8.06 -2.99
CA GLY A 236 -8.22 8.83 -1.99
C GLY A 236 -7.49 10.02 -2.59
N GLY A 237 -7.03 9.93 -3.84
CA GLY A 237 -6.44 11.08 -4.54
C GLY A 237 -7.49 12.11 -4.94
N GLY A 238 -8.69 11.68 -5.36
CA GLY A 238 -9.83 12.58 -5.57
C GLY A 238 -10.24 13.31 -4.29
N ALA A 239 -10.29 12.59 -3.17
CA ALA A 239 -10.56 13.16 -1.85
C ALA A 239 -9.46 14.15 -1.43
N ALA A 240 -8.19 13.84 -1.69
CA ALA A 240 -7.06 14.71 -1.37
C ALA A 240 -7.06 16.01 -2.21
N LEU A 241 -7.34 15.92 -3.51
CA LEU A 241 -7.54 17.09 -4.37
C LEU A 241 -8.71 17.94 -3.86
N ARG A 242 -9.82 17.31 -3.51
CA ARG A 242 -11.00 18.02 -3.00
C ARG A 242 -10.77 18.69 -1.65
N LEU A 243 -10.02 18.05 -0.76
CA LEU A 243 -9.56 18.64 0.50
C LEU A 243 -8.71 19.89 0.24
N ALA A 244 -7.77 19.84 -0.70
CA ALA A 244 -6.93 20.99 -1.04
C ALA A 244 -7.76 22.16 -1.59
N GLN A 245 -8.85 21.88 -2.33
CA GLN A 245 -9.77 22.91 -2.83
C GLN A 245 -10.60 23.54 -1.71
N MET A 246 -11.21 22.71 -0.86
CA MET A 246 -12.12 23.19 0.19
C MET A 246 -11.37 23.81 1.37
N HIS A 247 -10.18 23.30 1.68
CA HIS A 247 -9.40 23.61 2.87
C HIS A 247 -7.91 23.76 2.56
N PRO A 248 -7.49 24.68 1.66
CA PRO A 248 -6.12 24.76 1.16
C PRO A 248 -5.07 24.90 2.27
N LYS A 249 -5.41 25.60 3.37
CA LYS A 249 -4.53 25.79 4.53
C LYS A 249 -4.27 24.50 5.35
N ARG A 250 -4.96 23.41 5.05
CA ARG A 250 -4.83 22.12 5.75
C ARG A 250 -3.89 21.16 5.02
N VAL A 251 -3.43 21.50 3.81
CA VAL A 251 -2.59 20.65 2.97
C VAL A 251 -1.24 21.33 2.74
N ASP A 252 -0.16 20.73 3.25
CA ASP A 252 1.19 21.28 3.10
C ASP A 252 1.77 20.96 1.71
N ARG A 253 1.65 19.70 1.28
CA ARG A 253 2.02 19.19 -0.04
C ARG A 253 1.09 18.01 -0.39
N LEU A 254 0.89 17.77 -1.68
CA LEU A 254 -0.04 16.76 -2.19
C LEU A 254 0.68 15.74 -3.07
N ALA A 255 0.37 14.46 -2.93
CA ALA A 255 0.74 13.46 -3.92
C ALA A 255 -0.48 12.61 -4.29
N VAL A 256 -0.67 12.36 -5.57
CA VAL A 256 -1.74 11.51 -6.08
C VAL A 256 -1.18 10.40 -6.96
N LEU A 257 -1.68 9.18 -6.79
CA LEU A 257 -1.30 8.02 -7.60
C LEU A 257 -2.52 7.44 -8.29
N GLN A 258 -2.44 7.30 -9.62
CA GLN A 258 -3.49 6.68 -10.44
C GLN A 258 -4.87 7.32 -10.19
N THR A 259 -4.87 8.65 -10.09
CA THR A 259 -6.06 9.45 -9.83
C THR A 259 -6.47 10.17 -11.11
N ASN A 260 -7.75 10.08 -11.44
CA ASN A 260 -8.33 10.79 -12.56
C ASN A 260 -9.18 11.95 -12.05
N ALA A 261 -8.95 13.14 -12.59
CA ALA A 261 -9.78 14.33 -12.32
C ALA A 261 -10.86 14.56 -13.38
N HIS A 262 -10.71 13.96 -14.58
CA HIS A 262 -11.68 14.07 -15.66
C HIS A 262 -12.34 12.72 -15.95
N TRP A 263 -13.48 12.48 -15.32
CA TRP A 263 -14.27 11.28 -15.53
C TRP A 263 -15.16 11.42 -16.76
N THR A 264 -15.20 10.36 -17.56
CA THR A 264 -16.13 10.21 -18.67
C THR A 264 -17.15 9.13 -18.29
N ASP A 265 -18.27 9.07 -19.01
CA ASP A 265 -19.24 7.98 -18.82
C ASP A 265 -18.60 6.59 -19.00
N ASP A 266 -17.58 6.49 -19.86
CA ASP A 266 -16.87 5.23 -20.06
C ASP A 266 -16.00 4.84 -18.86
N HIS A 267 -15.28 5.80 -18.29
CA HIS A 267 -14.55 5.58 -17.04
C HIS A 267 -15.50 5.14 -15.92
N ALA A 268 -16.65 5.82 -15.78
CA ALA A 268 -17.65 5.49 -14.77
C ALA A 268 -18.19 4.06 -14.97
N ARG A 269 -18.62 3.70 -16.19
CA ARG A 269 -19.10 2.34 -16.49
C ARG A 269 -18.06 1.25 -16.20
N ARG A 270 -16.80 1.45 -16.62
CA ARG A 270 -15.72 0.47 -16.35
C ARG A 270 -15.47 0.29 -14.86
N MET A 271 -15.53 1.37 -14.09
CA MET A 271 -15.36 1.33 -12.64
C MET A 271 -16.55 0.67 -11.94
N GLN A 272 -17.79 0.94 -12.36
CA GLN A 272 -18.98 0.24 -11.85
C GLN A 272 -18.90 -1.27 -12.06
N ALA A 273 -18.44 -1.73 -13.23
CA ALA A 273 -18.24 -3.16 -13.52
C ALA A 273 -17.16 -3.83 -12.65
N ARG A 274 -16.24 -3.04 -12.08
CA ARG A 274 -15.26 -3.52 -11.09
C ARG A 274 -15.83 -3.56 -9.68
N LEU A 275 -16.76 -2.67 -9.36
CA LEU A 275 -17.47 -2.59 -8.10
C LEU A 275 -18.70 -3.49 -8.10
N ASP A 276 -18.54 -4.76 -8.51
CA ASP A 276 -19.60 -5.76 -8.56
C ASP A 276 -19.21 -6.93 -7.65
N LEU A 277 -19.76 -6.94 -6.43
CA LEU A 277 -19.39 -7.91 -5.42
C LEU A 277 -19.92 -9.32 -5.72
N ASP A 278 -21.09 -9.41 -6.35
CA ASP A 278 -21.70 -10.70 -6.71
C ASP A 278 -20.99 -11.30 -7.92
N GLY A 279 -20.77 -10.50 -8.97
CA GLY A 279 -19.95 -10.94 -10.10
C GLY A 279 -18.49 -11.21 -9.71
N LEU A 280 -17.96 -10.56 -8.67
CA LEU A 280 -16.66 -10.92 -8.09
C LEU A 280 -16.72 -12.25 -7.34
N ALA A 281 -17.80 -12.54 -6.62
CA ALA A 281 -17.96 -13.81 -5.91
C ALA A 281 -17.98 -15.00 -6.87
N ASP A 282 -18.62 -14.85 -8.04
CA ASP A 282 -18.65 -15.89 -9.08
C ASP A 282 -17.28 -16.14 -9.72
N ARG A 283 -16.53 -15.07 -10.00
CA ARG A 283 -15.24 -15.15 -10.73
C ARG A 283 -14.03 -15.40 -9.82
N ALA A 284 -14.08 -14.91 -8.58
CA ALA A 284 -12.98 -14.94 -7.62
C ALA A 284 -13.52 -14.93 -6.17
N PRO A 285 -14.12 -16.04 -5.70
CA PRO A 285 -14.83 -16.11 -4.42
C PRO A 285 -13.97 -15.70 -3.22
N GLY A 286 -12.68 -16.07 -3.19
CA GLY A 286 -11.75 -15.67 -2.13
C GLY A 286 -11.54 -14.14 -2.06
N ARG A 287 -11.49 -13.46 -3.21
CA ARG A 287 -11.38 -11.99 -3.27
C ARG A 287 -12.66 -11.31 -2.78
N ALA A 288 -13.82 -11.83 -3.15
CA ALA A 288 -15.10 -11.33 -2.66
C ALA A 288 -15.26 -11.54 -1.15
N ALA A 289 -14.87 -12.72 -0.64
CA ALA A 289 -14.84 -13.01 0.80
C ALA A 289 -13.89 -12.06 1.54
N GLY A 290 -12.70 -11.81 0.99
CA GLY A 290 -11.75 -10.85 1.54
C GLY A 290 -12.31 -9.42 1.60
N LEU A 291 -12.97 -8.95 0.53
CA LEU A 291 -13.63 -7.64 0.54
C LEU A 291 -14.72 -7.58 1.62
N ARG A 292 -15.58 -8.61 1.71
CA ARG A 292 -16.63 -8.69 2.74
C ARG A 292 -16.05 -8.68 4.16
N ALA A 293 -14.98 -9.43 4.41
CA ALA A 293 -14.35 -9.51 5.72
C ALA A 293 -13.69 -8.21 6.18
N ARG A 294 -13.31 -7.34 5.24
CA ARG A 294 -12.59 -6.08 5.54
C ARG A 294 -13.50 -4.90 5.82
N HIS A 295 -14.81 -5.02 5.59
CA HIS A 295 -15.75 -3.91 5.66
C HIS A 295 -16.88 -4.24 6.64
N GLU A 296 -17.34 -3.27 7.43
CA GLU A 296 -18.47 -3.48 8.34
C GLU A 296 -19.80 -3.70 7.60
N ALA A 297 -20.00 -2.98 6.48
CA ALA A 297 -21.24 -3.03 5.70
C ALA A 297 -20.98 -3.19 4.17
N PRO A 298 -20.30 -4.26 3.73
CA PRO A 298 -19.86 -4.44 2.34
C PRO A 298 -21.02 -4.42 1.34
N ASP A 299 -22.13 -5.09 1.67
CA ASP A 299 -23.30 -5.19 0.78
C ASP A 299 -24.09 -3.87 0.68
N ARG A 300 -23.81 -2.87 1.54
CA ARG A 300 -24.31 -1.49 1.40
C ARG A 300 -23.25 -0.58 0.76
N LEU A 301 -21.99 -0.74 1.13
CA LEU A 301 -20.88 0.07 0.62
C LEU A 301 -20.71 -0.09 -0.89
N VAL A 302 -20.66 -1.32 -1.41
CA VAL A 302 -20.36 -1.55 -2.83
C VAL A 302 -21.44 -0.92 -3.73
N PRO A 303 -22.76 -1.09 -3.48
CA PRO A 303 -23.79 -0.36 -4.22
C PRO A 303 -23.71 1.17 -4.05
N ALA A 304 -23.35 1.66 -2.87
CA ALA A 304 -23.15 3.10 -2.65
C ALA A 304 -21.98 3.64 -3.48
N LEU A 305 -20.88 2.89 -3.59
CA LEU A 305 -19.74 3.23 -4.46
C LEU A 305 -20.12 3.16 -5.93
N GLN A 306 -20.90 2.16 -6.37
CA GLN A 306 -21.41 2.08 -7.74
C GLN A 306 -22.26 3.31 -8.08
N THR A 307 -23.09 3.78 -7.15
CA THR A 307 -23.91 4.99 -7.31
C THR A 307 -23.04 6.24 -7.32
N PHE A 308 -22.08 6.34 -6.41
CA PHE A 308 -21.13 7.47 -6.38
C PHE A 308 -20.37 7.61 -7.70
N VAL A 309 -19.91 6.51 -8.28
CA VAL A 309 -19.16 6.55 -9.55
C VAL A 309 -19.98 7.11 -10.71
N THR A 310 -21.31 6.97 -10.72
CA THR A 310 -22.14 7.58 -11.79
C THR A 310 -22.21 9.09 -11.68
N THR A 311 -21.89 9.67 -10.53
CA THR A 311 -21.90 11.12 -10.31
C THR A 311 -20.59 11.79 -10.73
N LEU A 312 -19.53 11.00 -10.92
CA LEU A 312 -18.18 11.52 -11.20
C LEU A 312 -18.04 12.26 -12.52
N PRO A 313 -18.69 11.87 -13.64
CA PRO A 313 -18.65 12.66 -14.87
C PRO A 313 -19.13 14.10 -14.66
N ASP A 314 -20.30 14.28 -14.04
CA ASP A 314 -20.85 15.62 -13.75
C ASP A 314 -20.02 16.37 -12.70
N ALA A 315 -19.53 15.68 -11.68
CA ALA A 315 -18.69 16.29 -10.63
C ALA A 315 -17.30 16.70 -11.15
N SER A 316 -16.84 16.13 -12.27
CA SER A 316 -15.52 16.42 -12.85
C SER A 316 -15.40 17.87 -13.30
N ASP A 317 -16.49 18.49 -13.76
CA ASP A 317 -16.46 19.90 -14.16
C ASP A 317 -16.07 20.80 -12.99
N THR A 318 -16.65 20.56 -11.81
CA THR A 318 -16.31 21.33 -10.60
C THR A 318 -14.88 21.06 -10.14
N LEU A 319 -14.47 19.78 -10.14
CA LEU A 319 -13.13 19.38 -9.73
C LEU A 319 -12.07 20.00 -10.64
N THR A 320 -12.24 19.89 -11.97
CA THR A 320 -11.24 20.32 -12.97
C THR A 320 -11.13 21.84 -13.11
N GLN A 321 -12.24 22.58 -13.01
CA GLN A 321 -12.23 24.05 -13.13
C GLN A 321 -11.42 24.74 -12.04
N THR A 322 -11.26 24.11 -10.87
CA THR A 322 -10.59 24.68 -9.70
C THR A 322 -9.20 24.06 -9.43
N LEU A 323 -8.72 23.14 -10.28
CA LEU A 323 -7.34 22.65 -10.21
C LEU A 323 -6.30 23.76 -10.39
N PRO A 324 -6.49 24.75 -11.30
CA PRO A 324 -5.54 25.85 -11.44
C PRO A 324 -5.37 26.73 -10.20
N ASP A 325 -6.33 26.68 -9.26
CA ASP A 325 -6.32 27.44 -8.01
C ASP A 325 -5.57 26.71 -6.87
N LEU A 326 -5.09 25.48 -7.13
CA LEU A 326 -4.36 24.70 -6.14
C LEU A 326 -2.89 25.11 -6.07
N ASP A 327 -2.55 25.86 -5.01
CA ASP A 327 -1.20 26.33 -4.76
C ASP A 327 -0.26 25.24 -4.20
N ALA A 328 -0.80 24.21 -3.54
CA ALA A 328 0.00 23.17 -2.88
C ALA A 328 0.94 22.46 -3.87
N PRO A 329 2.26 22.37 -3.59
CA PRO A 329 3.17 21.60 -4.41
C PRO A 329 2.66 20.18 -4.55
N THR A 330 2.49 19.72 -5.80
CA THR A 330 1.80 18.46 -6.08
C THR A 330 2.69 17.49 -6.85
N LEU A 331 2.78 16.24 -6.40
CA LEU A 331 3.29 15.13 -7.20
C LEU A 331 2.12 14.38 -7.84
N VAL A 332 2.06 14.38 -9.16
CA VAL A 332 1.12 13.57 -9.94
C VAL A 332 1.85 12.33 -10.44
N ALA A 333 1.45 11.15 -9.96
CA ALA A 333 2.05 9.88 -10.33
C ALA A 333 1.05 8.94 -11.01
N GLY A 334 1.53 8.18 -11.99
CA GLY A 334 0.77 7.14 -12.67
C GLY A 334 1.61 5.90 -12.94
N LEU A 335 0.95 4.74 -13.13
CA LEU A 335 1.63 3.54 -13.62
C LEU A 335 1.55 3.49 -15.15
N ASP A 336 2.63 3.06 -15.80
CA ASP A 336 2.77 3.08 -17.26
C ASP A 336 1.76 2.19 -18.01
N ARG A 337 1.20 1.18 -17.33
CA ARG A 337 0.25 0.20 -17.88
C ARG A 337 -0.98 0.01 -16.98
N ASP A 338 -1.40 1.05 -16.25
CA ASP A 338 -2.63 1.01 -15.46
C ASP A 338 -3.83 0.55 -16.33
N PRO A 339 -4.55 -0.52 -15.94
CA PRO A 339 -5.64 -1.07 -16.72
C PRO A 339 -6.96 -0.27 -16.65
N LEU A 340 -7.03 0.77 -15.81
CA LEU A 340 -8.22 1.60 -15.60
C LEU A 340 -8.04 3.02 -16.14
N PHE A 341 -6.91 3.65 -15.86
CA PHE A 341 -6.63 5.02 -16.26
C PHE A 341 -5.39 5.09 -17.13
N GLU A 342 -5.55 5.66 -18.33
CA GLU A 342 -4.44 5.82 -19.24
C GLU A 342 -3.43 6.86 -18.72
N LEU A 343 -2.17 6.74 -19.15
CA LEU A 343 -1.14 7.73 -18.82
C LEU A 343 -1.51 9.14 -19.31
N ALA A 344 -2.33 9.24 -20.36
CA ALA A 344 -2.88 10.51 -20.84
C ALA A 344 -3.70 11.23 -19.75
N SER A 345 -4.49 10.51 -18.97
CA SER A 345 -5.26 11.08 -17.84
C SER A 345 -4.34 11.60 -16.73
N THR A 346 -3.25 10.89 -16.45
CA THR A 346 -2.23 11.32 -15.48
C THR A 346 -1.55 12.62 -15.94
N ARG A 347 -1.20 12.70 -17.23
CA ARG A 347 -0.61 13.92 -17.83
C ARG A 347 -1.58 15.08 -17.82
N ALA A 348 -2.85 14.85 -18.16
CA ALA A 348 -3.87 15.90 -18.14
C ALA A 348 -4.08 16.48 -16.74
N LEU A 349 -4.06 15.65 -15.69
CA LEU A 349 -4.11 16.12 -14.30
C LEU A 349 -2.87 16.94 -13.94
N HIS A 350 -1.68 16.48 -14.31
CA HIS A 350 -0.44 17.26 -14.12
C HIS A 350 -0.52 18.63 -14.81
N ASP A 351 -0.94 18.68 -16.07
CA ASP A 351 -0.98 19.91 -16.85
C ASP A 351 -2.02 20.92 -16.33
N ALA A 352 -3.04 20.44 -15.60
CA ALA A 352 -4.06 21.29 -14.98
C ALA A 352 -3.63 21.90 -13.63
N LEU A 353 -2.51 21.46 -13.05
CA LEU A 353 -2.02 21.90 -11.74
C LEU A 353 -0.79 22.79 -11.90
N PRO A 354 -0.79 24.02 -11.34
CA PRO A 354 0.26 25.01 -11.61
C PRO A 354 1.63 24.63 -11.04
N ASN A 355 1.64 23.96 -9.88
CA ASN A 355 2.84 23.60 -9.12
C ASN A 355 3.05 22.07 -9.06
N ALA A 356 2.76 21.38 -10.18
CA ALA A 356 2.86 19.93 -10.24
C ALA A 356 4.18 19.41 -10.80
N ARG A 357 4.59 18.24 -10.32
CA ARG A 357 5.61 17.38 -10.93
C ARG A 357 4.97 16.08 -11.39
N LEU A 358 5.41 15.57 -12.54
CA LEU A 358 4.94 14.30 -13.07
C LEU A 358 5.94 13.17 -12.76
N ALA A 359 5.45 12.03 -12.29
CA ALA A 359 6.19 10.78 -12.22
C ALA A 359 5.44 9.64 -12.90
N VAL A 360 6.19 8.79 -13.61
CA VAL A 360 5.64 7.58 -14.24
C VAL A 360 6.41 6.38 -13.70
N LEU A 361 5.69 5.46 -13.06
CA LEU A 361 6.26 4.28 -12.45
C LEU A 361 5.91 3.04 -13.29
N PRO A 362 6.75 1.99 -13.29
CA PRO A 362 6.41 0.75 -13.98
C PRO A 362 5.29 0.00 -13.25
N GLY A 363 4.26 -0.46 -13.96
CA GLY A 363 3.24 -1.32 -13.36
C GLY A 363 1.97 -1.49 -14.20
N ASP A 364 1.37 -2.67 -14.11
CA ASP A 364 0.20 -3.11 -14.89
C ASP A 364 -1.05 -3.34 -14.02
N THR A 365 -1.13 -2.65 -12.89
CA THR A 365 -2.15 -2.85 -11.86
C THR A 365 -2.87 -1.55 -11.52
N HIS A 366 -4.09 -1.63 -11.01
CA HIS A 366 -4.78 -0.50 -10.37
C HIS A 366 -5.04 -0.84 -8.91
N SER A 367 -3.96 -0.97 -8.14
CA SER A 367 -3.99 -1.41 -6.74
C SER A 367 -2.77 -0.86 -6.02
N LEU A 368 -3.00 -0.15 -4.92
CA LEU A 368 -1.94 0.41 -4.08
C LEU A 368 -1.07 -0.69 -3.45
N SER A 369 -1.70 -1.76 -2.95
CA SER A 369 -0.99 -2.91 -2.39
C SER A 369 -0.15 -3.67 -3.40
N ARG A 370 -0.29 -3.41 -4.71
CA ARG A 370 0.53 -3.99 -5.80
C ARG A 370 1.38 -2.95 -6.54
N ALA A 371 1.29 -1.67 -6.20
CA ALA A 371 2.12 -0.62 -6.78
C ALA A 371 3.63 -0.89 -6.50
N PRO A 372 4.57 -0.38 -7.32
CA PRO A 372 6.01 -0.55 -7.11
C PRO A 372 6.50 0.31 -5.94
N LYS A 373 6.30 -0.16 -4.70
CA LYS A 373 6.60 0.65 -3.50
C LYS A 373 8.06 1.05 -3.38
N GLY A 374 8.97 0.30 -3.99
CA GLY A 374 10.37 0.66 -4.05
C GLY A 374 10.73 1.85 -4.91
N CYS A 375 9.85 2.20 -5.83
CA CYS A 375 9.94 3.47 -6.54
C CYS A 375 9.06 4.53 -5.87
N LEU A 376 7.87 4.14 -5.40
CA LEU A 376 6.89 5.07 -4.85
C LEU A 376 7.31 5.66 -3.51
N ALA A 377 7.79 4.87 -2.55
CA ALA A 377 8.09 5.36 -1.20
C ALA A 377 9.26 6.36 -1.18
N PRO A 378 10.39 6.12 -1.88
CA PRO A 378 11.44 7.13 -2.02
C PRO A 378 10.93 8.38 -2.72
N LEU A 379 10.17 8.24 -3.81
CA LEU A 379 9.60 9.38 -4.54
C LEU A 379 8.67 10.25 -3.66
N LEU A 380 7.84 9.63 -2.82
CA LEU A 380 7.01 10.33 -1.85
C LEU A 380 7.86 10.99 -0.76
N SER A 381 8.88 10.29 -0.26
CA SER A 381 9.78 10.82 0.76
C SER A 381 10.52 12.04 0.24
N ASP A 382 11.08 11.95 -0.96
CA ASP A 382 11.72 13.06 -1.66
C ASP A 382 10.71 14.20 -1.76
N HIS A 383 9.53 13.99 -2.36
CA HIS A 383 8.53 15.03 -2.53
C HIS A 383 8.08 15.72 -1.24
N PHE A 384 7.87 14.98 -0.15
CA PHE A 384 7.33 15.55 1.07
C PHE A 384 8.40 16.15 1.98
N LEU A 385 9.66 15.71 1.87
CA LEU A 385 10.77 16.20 2.69
C LEU A 385 11.62 17.24 1.99
N GLU A 386 11.33 17.63 0.73
CA GLU A 386 12.06 18.75 0.10
C GLU A 386 11.85 20.03 0.93
N ALA A 387 12.99 20.65 1.29
CA ALA A 387 13.05 21.89 2.03
C ALA A 387 12.48 23.08 1.25
#